data_AF-A0A950KNV4-F1
#
_entry.id   AF-A0A950KNV4-F1
#
_cell.length_a   1.000
_cell.length_b   1.000
_cell.length_c   1.000
_cell.angle_alpha   90.00
_cell.angle_beta   90.00
_cell.angle_gamma   90.00
#
_symmetry.space_group_name_H-M   'P 1'
#
loop_
_entity.id
_entity.type
_entity.pdbx_description
1 polymer ?
#
loop_
_entity_poly.entity_id
_entity_poly.type
_entity_poly.pdbx_seq_one_letter_code
_entity_poly.pdbx_strand_id
1 'polypeptide(L)'
;MFVSKAAVVGAGTMGGEIAQAIANADIPVVLKDIEQRYVERGIQRARSLWRSRVEAGEMNLTGESISAQTAYELGLAHRVVRDHELLDTALLWARRLAGQAPLAVQQIKRVSAAQGLDAGIEAEQEAFAEVFGSKDAREGIGAFLEKRTARFSGR
;
A
#
# COMPACT_ATOMS: atom_id res chain seq x y z
N MET A 1 31.42 -4.36 6.32
CA MET A 1 31.36 -2.89 6.49
C MET A 1 30.09 -2.61 7.27
N PHE A 2 30.17 -2.08 8.49
CA PHE A 2 28.98 -1.81 9.31
C PHE A 2 28.58 -0.34 9.14
N VAL A 3 27.33 -0.09 8.76
CA VAL A 3 26.78 1.27 8.70
C VAL A 3 26.35 1.66 10.11
N SER A 4 26.98 2.68 10.69
CA SER A 4 26.70 3.12 12.06
C SER A 4 25.73 4.29 12.16
N LYS A 5 25.54 5.03 11.06
CA LYS A 5 24.56 6.13 10.89
C LYS A 5 24.20 6.30 9.43
N ALA A 6 23.00 6.78 9.16
CA ALA A 6 22.54 7.13 7.82
C ALA A 6 21.91 8.53 7.79
N ALA A 7 21.74 9.07 6.59
CA ALA A 7 20.99 10.31 6.37
C ALA A 7 20.06 10.14 5.16
N VAL A 8 18.85 10.68 5.26
CA VAL A 8 17.89 10.75 4.16
C VAL A 8 17.80 12.20 3.72
N VAL A 9 18.20 12.45 2.47
CA VAL A 9 18.13 13.77 1.82
C VAL A 9 16.86 13.81 0.97
N GLY A 10 15.91 14.65 1.38
CA GLY A 10 14.54 14.65 0.86
C GLY A 10 13.59 14.09 1.91
N ALA A 11 13.11 14.95 2.80
CA ALA A 11 12.41 14.57 4.03
C ALA A 11 10.88 14.54 3.90
N GLY A 12 10.33 14.60 2.70
CA GLY A 12 8.88 14.49 2.47
C GLY A 12 8.28 13.15 2.90
N THR A 13 7.07 12.82 2.43
CA THR A 13 6.36 11.60 2.85
C THR A 13 7.20 10.33 2.64
N MET A 14 7.79 10.14 1.45
CA MET A 14 8.66 8.99 1.17
C MET A 14 9.95 9.01 2.00
N GLY A 15 10.53 10.18 2.23
CA GLY A 15 11.74 10.33 3.04
C GLY A 15 11.54 9.90 4.50
N GLY A 16 10.38 10.22 5.08
CA GLY A 16 9.98 9.74 6.39
C GLY A 16 9.86 8.21 6.47
N GLU A 17 9.35 7.57 5.42
CA GLU A 17 9.23 6.10 5.36
C GLU A 17 10.58 5.42 5.22
N ILE A 18 11.47 5.96 4.37
CA ILE A 18 12.84 5.47 4.23
C ILE A 18 13.58 5.57 5.57
N ALA A 19 13.47 6.72 6.25
CA ALA A 19 14.09 6.88 7.55
C ALA A 19 13.49 5.94 8.61
N GLN A 20 12.18 5.71 8.58
CA GLN A 20 11.56 4.72 9.45
C GLN A 20 12.13 3.31 9.21
N ALA A 21 12.30 2.92 7.95
CA ALA A 21 12.87 1.62 7.61
C ALA A 21 14.31 1.46 8.11
N ILE A 22 15.12 2.51 7.98
CA ILE A 22 16.50 2.54 8.51
C ILE A 22 16.51 2.47 10.04
N ALA A 23 15.64 3.25 10.70
CA ALA A 23 15.52 3.25 12.16
C ALA A 23 15.06 1.89 12.71
N ASN A 24 14.22 1.16 11.97
CA ASN A 24 13.81 -0.21 12.34
C ASN A 24 14.97 -1.23 12.26
N ALA A 25 16.06 -0.91 11.58
CA ALA A 25 17.28 -1.71 11.53
C ALA A 25 18.29 -1.31 12.63
N ASP A 26 17.85 -0.55 13.64
CA ASP A 26 18.68 0.01 14.71
C ASP A 26 19.81 0.93 14.23
N ILE A 27 19.66 1.53 13.04
CA ILE A 27 20.60 2.50 12.50
C ILE A 27 20.08 3.91 12.76
N PRO A 28 20.83 4.76 13.51
CA PRO A 28 20.48 6.16 13.67
C PRO A 28 20.42 6.88 12.32
N VAL A 29 19.31 7.57 12.07
CA VAL A 29 19.06 8.26 10.79
C VAL A 29 18.77 9.74 11.00
N VAL A 30 19.34 10.58 10.15
CA VAL A 30 19.07 12.03 10.10
C VAL A 30 18.18 12.34 8.90
N LEU A 31 17.07 13.04 9.11
CA LEU A 31 16.21 13.58 8.05
C LEU A 31 16.65 14.99 7.69
N LYS A 32 16.92 15.25 6.41
CA LYS A 32 17.31 16.58 5.94
C LYS A 32 16.55 16.98 4.68
N ASP A 33 16.06 18.22 4.68
CA ASP A 33 15.47 18.87 3.51
C ASP A 33 15.87 20.35 3.48
N ILE A 34 15.57 21.01 2.37
CA ILE A 34 15.75 22.45 2.16
C ILE A 34 14.75 23.23 3.00
N GLU A 35 13.49 22.75 3.07
CA GLU A 35 12.43 23.41 3.81
C GLU A 35 11.99 22.61 5.04
N GLN A 36 11.84 23.31 6.18
CA GLN A 36 11.45 22.70 7.46
C GLN A 36 10.11 21.96 7.39
N ARG A 37 9.15 22.47 6.61
CA ARG A 37 7.82 21.85 6.43
C ARG A 37 7.90 20.41 5.89
N TYR A 38 8.91 20.09 5.08
CA TYR A 38 9.08 18.73 4.57
C TYR A 38 9.64 17.84 5.65
N VAL A 39 10.65 18.31 6.40
CA VAL A 39 11.20 17.60 7.55
C VAL A 39 10.12 17.25 8.57
N GLU A 40 9.26 18.22 8.91
CA GLU A 40 8.13 18.00 9.81
C GLU A 40 7.16 16.93 9.28
N ARG A 41 6.84 16.99 7.99
CA ARG A 41 5.97 16.00 7.32
C ARG A 41 6.58 14.59 7.36
N GLY A 42 7.87 14.45 7.05
CA GLY A 42 8.57 13.17 7.12
C GLY A 42 8.64 12.62 8.54
N ILE A 43 8.94 13.46 9.54
CA ILE A 43 8.94 13.08 10.95
C ILE A 43 7.54 12.64 11.39
N GLN A 44 6.48 13.38 11.02
CA GLN A 44 5.10 13.00 11.30
C GLN A 44 4.77 11.64 10.69
N ARG A 45 5.21 11.39 9.44
CA ARG A 45 5.01 10.10 8.78
C ARG A 45 5.75 8.97 9.49
N ALA A 46 7.03 9.14 9.80
CA ALA A 46 7.81 8.15 10.56
C ALA A 46 7.15 7.82 11.91
N ARG A 47 6.74 8.85 12.66
CA ARG A 47 6.02 8.68 13.93
C ARG A 47 4.70 7.92 13.78
N SER A 48 3.94 8.15 12.70
CA SER A 48 2.69 7.42 12.45
C SER A 48 2.92 5.92 12.25
N LEU A 49 3.98 5.55 11.51
CA LEU A 49 4.36 4.16 11.29
C LEU A 49 4.87 3.48 12.56
N TRP A 50 5.66 4.19 13.36
CA TRP A 50 6.10 3.71 14.68
C TRP A 50 4.91 3.46 15.61
N ARG A 51 3.99 4.43 15.73
CA ARG A 51 2.77 4.29 16.53
C ARG A 51 1.96 3.07 16.09
N SER A 52 1.81 2.88 14.78
CA SER A 52 1.09 1.74 14.25
C SER A 52 1.67 0.39 14.69
N ARG A 53 2.99 0.26 14.72
CA ARG A 53 3.66 -0.95 15.23
C ARG A 53 3.52 -1.15 16.74
N VAL A 54 3.60 -0.08 17.52
CA VAL A 54 3.44 -0.14 18.98
C VAL A 54 2.02 -0.57 19.35
N GLU A 55 1.01 0.06 18.74
CA GLU A 55 -0.40 -0.29 18.98
C GLU A 55 -0.71 -1.72 18.52
N ALA A 56 -0.15 -2.16 17.38
CA ALA A 56 -0.27 -3.56 16.97
C ALA A 56 0.38 -4.55 17.97
N GLY A 57 1.52 -4.18 18.55
CA GLY A 57 2.17 -4.94 19.61
C GLY A 57 1.33 -5.00 20.89
N GLU A 58 0.77 -3.87 21.31
CA GLU A 58 -0.12 -3.77 22.45
C GLU A 58 -1.37 -4.64 22.26
N MET A 59 -2.06 -4.52 21.12
CA MET A 59 -3.21 -5.36 20.77
C MET A 59 -2.89 -6.86 20.87
N ASN A 60 -1.72 -7.28 20.36
CA ASN A 60 -1.31 -8.69 20.40
C ASN A 60 -1.06 -9.19 21.83
N LEU A 61 -0.60 -8.30 22.73
CA LEU A 61 -0.27 -8.64 24.12
C LEU A 61 -1.47 -8.54 25.06
N THR A 62 -2.33 -7.54 24.88
CA THR A 62 -3.48 -7.27 25.77
C THR A 62 -4.76 -7.93 25.28
N GLY A 63 -4.89 -8.20 23.98
CA GLY A 63 -6.12 -8.69 23.37
C GLY A 63 -7.25 -7.66 23.34
N GLU A 64 -6.98 -6.40 23.66
CA GLU A 64 -8.00 -5.35 23.68
C GLU A 64 -8.47 -4.98 22.27
N SER A 65 -9.78 -4.72 22.15
CA SER A 65 -10.38 -4.27 20.90
C SER A 65 -10.11 -2.79 20.66
N ILE A 66 -9.75 -2.43 19.43
CA ILE A 66 -9.61 -1.04 19.00
C ILE A 66 -10.87 -0.50 18.32
N SER A 67 -11.02 0.82 18.30
CA SER A 67 -12.11 1.48 17.56
C SER A 67 -11.90 1.38 16.04
N ALA A 68 -12.99 1.51 15.26
CA ALA A 68 -12.89 1.54 13.79
C ALA A 68 -12.03 2.71 13.27
N GLN A 69 -12.09 3.86 13.96
CA GLN A 69 -11.29 5.04 13.64
C GLN A 69 -9.80 4.78 13.86
N THR A 70 -9.46 4.17 15.00
CA THR A 70 -8.09 3.72 15.30
C THR A 70 -7.61 2.72 14.24
N ALA A 71 -8.43 1.73 13.89
CA ALA A 71 -8.07 0.76 12.85
C ALA A 71 -7.75 1.42 11.49
N TYR A 72 -8.44 2.50 11.13
CA TYR A 72 -8.15 3.28 9.93
C TYR A 72 -6.83 4.06 10.03
N GLU A 73 -6.59 4.72 11.16
CA GLU A 73 -5.34 5.46 11.41
C GLU A 73 -4.10 4.55 11.42
N LEU A 74 -4.28 3.30 11.88
CA LEU A 74 -3.26 2.27 11.86
C LEU A 74 -3.06 1.61 10.48
N GLY A 75 -3.92 1.90 9.51
CA GLY A 75 -3.90 1.28 8.18
C GLY A 75 -4.44 -0.16 8.15
N LEU A 76 -5.09 -0.63 9.22
CA LEU A 76 -5.76 -1.93 9.29
C LEU A 76 -7.10 -1.93 8.55
N ALA A 77 -7.76 -0.76 8.48
CA ALA A 77 -8.98 -0.55 7.71
C ALA A 77 -8.75 0.48 6.60
N HIS A 78 -9.31 0.26 5.41
CA HIS A 78 -9.17 1.21 4.30
C HIS A 78 -10.12 2.42 4.40
N ARG A 79 -11.24 2.27 5.11
CA ARG A 79 -12.29 3.30 5.24
C ARG A 79 -13.20 2.99 6.43
N VAL A 80 -13.68 4.05 7.09
CA VAL A 80 -14.72 4.01 8.11
C VAL A 80 -15.96 4.72 7.57
N VAL A 81 -17.13 4.13 7.74
CA VAL A 81 -18.43 4.69 7.35
C VAL A 81 -19.43 4.51 8.49
N ARG A 82 -20.57 5.21 8.43
CA ARG A 82 -21.66 4.97 9.38
C ARG A 82 -22.23 3.57 9.17
N ASP A 83 -22.74 2.97 10.23
CA ASP A 83 -23.21 1.58 10.22
C ASP A 83 -24.23 1.29 9.10
N HIS A 84 -25.23 2.17 8.94
CA HIS A 84 -26.24 2.05 7.88
C HIS A 84 -25.70 2.22 6.45
N GLU A 85 -24.47 2.72 6.26
CA GLU A 85 -23.82 2.89 4.96
C GLU A 85 -22.86 1.74 4.63
N LEU A 86 -22.63 0.81 5.57
CA LEU A 86 -21.62 -0.24 5.47
C LEU A 86 -21.84 -1.10 4.22
N LEU A 87 -23.05 -1.65 4.06
CA LEU A 87 -23.37 -2.57 2.98
C LEU A 87 -23.30 -1.87 1.62
N ASP A 88 -23.86 -0.66 1.50
CA ASP A 88 -23.85 0.11 0.27
C ASP A 88 -22.43 0.48 -0.16
N THR A 89 -21.60 0.87 0.82
CA THR A 89 -20.17 1.16 0.58
C THR A 89 -19.42 -0.09 0.16
N ALA A 90 -19.65 -1.23 0.82
CA ALA A 90 -19.02 -2.50 0.45
C ALA A 90 -19.40 -2.93 -0.97
N LEU A 91 -20.68 -2.84 -1.32
CA LEU A 91 -21.19 -3.17 -2.65
C LEU A 91 -20.68 -2.22 -3.73
N LEU A 92 -20.49 -0.94 -3.42
CA LEU A 92 -19.86 0.02 -4.34
C LEU A 92 -18.44 -0.43 -4.70
N TRP A 93 -17.64 -0.82 -3.70
CA TRP A 93 -16.29 -1.34 -3.92
C TRP A 93 -16.30 -2.68 -4.67
N ALA A 94 -17.19 -3.59 -4.31
CA ALA A 94 -17.35 -4.87 -5.00
C ALA A 94 -17.68 -4.66 -6.49
N ARG A 95 -18.60 -3.75 -6.81
CA ARG A 95 -18.94 -3.40 -8.20
C ARG A 95 -17.75 -2.80 -8.94
N ARG A 96 -16.97 -1.95 -8.29
CA ARG A 96 -15.76 -1.36 -8.88
C ARG A 96 -14.73 -2.43 -9.22
N LEU A 97 -14.47 -3.37 -8.30
CA LEU A 97 -13.52 -4.47 -8.53
C LEU A 97 -14.04 -5.46 -9.57
N ALA A 98 -15.35 -5.77 -9.56
CA ALA A 98 -15.98 -6.65 -10.53
C ALA A 98 -15.94 -6.09 -11.97
N GLY A 99 -15.80 -4.79 -12.13
CA GLY A 99 -15.60 -4.14 -13.43
C GLY A 99 -14.17 -4.21 -13.98
N GLN A 100 -13.22 -4.77 -13.24
CA GLN A 100 -11.83 -4.92 -13.67
C GLN A 100 -11.54 -6.29 -14.30
N ALA A 101 -10.42 -6.41 -15.01
CA ALA A 101 -9.99 -7.67 -15.60
C ALA A 101 -9.68 -8.72 -14.50
N PRO A 102 -10.40 -9.85 -14.44
CA PRO A 102 -10.25 -10.81 -13.34
C PRO A 102 -8.82 -11.34 -13.17
N LEU A 103 -8.13 -11.67 -14.27
CA LEU A 103 -6.76 -12.16 -14.23
C LEU A 103 -5.79 -11.10 -13.69
N ALA A 104 -5.97 -9.83 -14.09
CA ALA A 104 -5.15 -8.73 -13.59
C ALA A 104 -5.33 -8.54 -12.07
N VAL A 105 -6.59 -8.52 -11.58
CA VAL A 105 -6.86 -8.36 -10.15
C VAL A 105 -6.29 -9.54 -9.34
N GLN A 106 -6.43 -10.77 -9.85
CA GLN A 106 -5.87 -11.96 -9.21
C GLN A 106 -4.35 -11.85 -9.07
N GLN A 107 -3.66 -11.48 -10.15
CA GLN A 107 -2.21 -11.36 -10.16
C GLN A 107 -1.72 -10.21 -9.27
N ILE A 108 -2.38 -9.04 -9.31
CA ILE A 108 -2.10 -7.92 -8.40
C ILE A 108 -2.17 -8.38 -6.94
N LYS A 109 -3.21 -9.13 -6.57
CA LYS A 109 -3.37 -9.63 -5.20
C LYS A 109 -2.26 -10.60 -4.81
N ARG A 110 -1.83 -11.46 -5.73
CA ARG A 110 -0.74 -12.42 -5.50
C ARG A 110 0.59 -11.72 -5.28
N VAL A 111 0.99 -10.81 -6.19
CA VAL A 111 2.29 -10.13 -6.11
C VAL A 111 2.36 -9.13 -4.96
N SER A 112 1.23 -8.51 -4.60
CA SER A 112 1.15 -7.61 -3.44
C SER A 112 1.40 -8.30 -2.09
N ALA A 113 1.35 -9.65 -2.05
CA ALA A 113 1.64 -10.43 -0.86
C ALA A 113 3.12 -10.84 -0.74
N ALA A 114 3.95 -10.53 -1.75
CA ALA A 114 5.37 -10.86 -1.75
C ALA A 114 6.12 -10.14 -0.61
N GLN A 115 7.05 -10.85 0.02
CA GLN A 115 7.86 -10.33 1.12
C GLN A 115 9.20 -9.83 0.58
N GLY A 116 9.48 -8.54 0.75
CA GLY A 116 10.72 -7.91 0.30
C GLY A 116 10.64 -7.33 -1.11
N LEU A 117 11.44 -6.29 -1.35
CA LEU A 117 11.40 -5.51 -2.59
C LEU A 117 11.83 -6.34 -3.80
N ASP A 118 12.96 -7.02 -3.71
CA ASP A 118 13.54 -7.78 -4.83
C ASP A 118 12.61 -8.92 -5.28
N ALA A 119 12.12 -9.72 -4.32
CA ALA A 119 11.16 -10.78 -4.59
C ALA A 119 9.82 -10.24 -5.14
N GLY A 120 9.40 -9.06 -4.69
CA GLY A 120 8.21 -8.39 -5.21
C GLY A 120 8.36 -7.96 -6.67
N ILE A 121 9.51 -7.41 -7.04
CA ILE A 121 9.82 -6.99 -8.41
C ILE A 121 9.87 -8.21 -9.35
N GLU A 122 10.52 -9.29 -8.94
CA GLU A 122 10.57 -10.53 -9.72
C GLU A 122 9.16 -11.11 -9.94
N ALA A 123 8.37 -11.22 -8.87
CA ALA A 123 6.99 -11.70 -8.95
C ALA A 123 6.10 -10.81 -9.82
N GLU A 124 6.27 -9.48 -9.77
CA GLU A 124 5.55 -8.53 -10.61
C GLU A 124 5.86 -8.74 -12.10
N GLN A 125 7.14 -8.94 -12.46
CA GLN A 125 7.53 -9.15 -13.86
C GLN A 125 6.90 -10.41 -14.45
N GLU A 126 6.94 -11.52 -13.72
CA GLU A 126 6.32 -12.78 -14.15
C GLU A 126 4.80 -12.62 -14.34
N ALA A 127 4.14 -12.03 -13.34
CA ALA A 127 2.72 -11.80 -13.34
C ALA A 127 2.27 -10.86 -14.48
N PHE A 128 3.07 -9.82 -14.76
CA PHE A 128 2.80 -8.91 -15.87
C PHE A 128 2.86 -9.64 -17.22
N ALA A 129 3.89 -10.47 -17.44
CA ALA A 129 4.03 -11.23 -18.68
C ALA A 129 2.86 -12.19 -18.90
N GLU A 130 2.36 -12.83 -17.83
CA GLU A 130 1.19 -13.71 -17.87
C GLU A 130 -0.08 -12.95 -18.27
N VAL A 131 -0.35 -11.82 -17.61
CA VAL A 131 -1.57 -11.01 -17.87
C VAL A 131 -1.52 -10.34 -19.24
N PHE A 132 -0.36 -9.87 -19.69
CA PHE A 132 -0.23 -9.16 -20.97
C PHE A 132 -0.60 -10.03 -22.17
N GLY A 133 -0.41 -11.35 -22.07
CA GLY A 133 -0.82 -12.32 -23.10
C GLY A 133 -2.33 -12.62 -23.16
N SER A 134 -3.10 -12.20 -22.15
CA SER A 134 -4.52 -12.54 -22.00
C SER A 134 -5.44 -11.85 -23.02
N LYS A 135 -6.65 -12.40 -23.21
CA LYS A 135 -7.69 -11.74 -24.02
C LYS A 135 -8.16 -10.45 -23.36
N ASP A 136 -8.24 -10.43 -22.03
CA ASP A 136 -8.65 -9.27 -21.26
C ASP A 136 -7.66 -8.10 -21.39
N ALA A 137 -6.35 -8.37 -21.52
CA ALA A 137 -5.37 -7.32 -21.80
C ALA A 137 -5.61 -6.67 -23.18
N ARG A 138 -5.85 -7.49 -24.22
CA ARG A 138 -6.16 -6.99 -25.57
C ARG A 138 -7.46 -6.18 -25.59
N GLU A 139 -8.50 -6.69 -24.92
CA GLU A 139 -9.80 -6.01 -24.77
C GLU A 139 -9.66 -4.70 -24.00
N GLY A 140 -8.90 -4.67 -22.91
CA GLY A 140 -8.65 -3.47 -22.13
C GLY A 140 -7.97 -2.37 -22.95
N ILE A 141 -6.92 -2.74 -23.70
CA ILE A 141 -6.22 -1.82 -24.61
C ILE A 141 -7.16 -1.34 -25.72
N GLY A 142 -7.90 -2.25 -26.36
CA GLY A 142 -8.85 -1.92 -27.43
C GLY A 142 -9.95 -0.98 -26.94
N ALA A 143 -10.60 -1.30 -25.83
CA ALA A 143 -11.65 -0.49 -25.23
C ALA A 143 -11.15 0.91 -24.85
N PHE A 144 -9.91 1.02 -24.35
CA PHE A 144 -9.28 2.31 -24.05
C PHE A 144 -9.09 3.17 -25.31
N LEU A 145 -8.54 2.58 -26.38
CA LEU A 145 -8.34 3.27 -27.66
C LEU A 145 -9.66 3.70 -28.31
N GLU A 146 -10.68 2.85 -28.21
CA GLU A 146 -12.03 3.07 -28.73
C GLU A 146 -12.91 3.93 -27.81
N LYS A 147 -12.41 4.33 -26.63
CA LYS A 147 -13.13 5.11 -25.60
C LYS A 147 -14.48 4.51 -25.19
N ARG A 148 -14.54 3.18 -25.10
CA ARG A 148 -15.72 2.43 -24.66
C ARG A 148 -15.44 1.69 -23.36
N THR A 149 -16.50 1.21 -22.71
CA THR A 149 -16.36 0.32 -21.55
C THR A 149 -15.83 -1.05 -22.00
N ALA A 150 -14.79 -1.54 -21.32
CA ALA A 150 -14.21 -2.85 -21.55
C ALA A 150 -15.14 -3.98 -21.06
N ARG A 151 -15.13 -5.11 -21.75
CA ARG A 151 -15.89 -6.32 -21.40
C ARG A 151 -14.95 -7.47 -21.11
N PHE A 152 -14.56 -7.61 -19.86
CA PHE A 152 -13.64 -8.66 -19.43
C PHE A 152 -14.33 -10.02 -19.30
N SER A 153 -13.59 -11.08 -19.62
CA SER A 153 -14.06 -12.47 -19.67
C SER A 153 -13.26 -13.40 -18.74
N GLY A 154 -12.20 -12.91 -18.11
CA GLY A 154 -11.31 -13.68 -17.23
C GLY A 154 -10.39 -14.64 -17.98
N ARG A 155 -9.99 -14.29 -19.22
CA ARG A 155 -9.19 -15.12 -20.12
C ARG A 155 -8.16 -14.29 -20.89
#